data_AF-A0A3B0SB13-F1
#
_entry.id   AF-A0A3B0SB13-F1
#
_cell.length_a   1.000
_cell.length_b   1.000
_cell.length_c   1.000
_cell.angle_alpha   90.00
_cell.angle_beta   90.00
_cell.angle_gamma   90.00
#
_symmetry.space_group_name_H-M   'P 1'
#
loop_
_entity.id
_entity.type
_entity.pdbx_description
1 polymer ?
#
loop_
_entity_poly.entity_id
_entity_poly.type
_entity_poly.pdbx_seq_one_letter_code
_entity_poly.pdbx_strand_id
1 'polypeptide(L)'
;MSGPQFGWLWLIANPILLAACFVLLRALFVRKPEVRSSWAEQLVGIMDGFSQGLLHLVKWFALAMVLITVALVLGRYVFGVGSLKGQETVIYLHALLFLLASGATLLRNGHVRVDIFYSGLSARNKAVVDFAGTLLFLVPVCLLILVYSQSYVALAWKFHEGSAEADGLPWVYLLKTAIPAFAILMLLQGSAQALRAALQLVGQPMPAIQSDKEML
;
A
#
# COMPACT_ATOMS: atom_id res chain seq x y z
N MET A 1 -19.56 1.87 -27.84
CA MET A 1 -20.20 0.55 -27.57
C MET A 1 -20.15 0.32 -26.07
N SER A 2 -21.30 0.45 -25.44
CA SER A 2 -21.52 0.46 -23.99
C SER A 2 -21.54 -0.96 -23.41
N GLY A 3 -20.68 -1.22 -22.42
CA GLY A 3 -20.72 -2.41 -21.57
C GLY A 3 -19.52 -2.48 -20.60
N PRO A 4 -19.69 -2.93 -19.34
CA PRO A 4 -20.86 -2.83 -18.50
C PRO A 4 -20.73 -1.65 -17.51
N GLN A 5 -21.88 -1.10 -17.10
CA GLN A 5 -22.03 -0.13 -16.02
C GLN A 5 -21.92 -0.92 -14.70
N PHE A 6 -20.70 -1.10 -14.18
CA PHE A 6 -20.43 -1.86 -12.94
C PHE A 6 -19.56 -0.99 -12.04
N GLY A 7 -19.89 -0.66 -10.80
CA GLY A 7 -21.02 -1.08 -9.98
C GLY A 7 -20.83 -0.50 -8.58
N TRP A 8 -20.35 0.75 -8.50
CA TRP A 8 -20.51 1.77 -7.44
C TRP A 8 -20.27 1.41 -5.95
N LEU A 9 -20.06 0.17 -5.54
CA LEU A 9 -20.36 -0.28 -4.18
C LEU A 9 -19.29 -1.15 -3.51
N TRP A 10 -18.30 -1.67 -4.24
CA TRP A 10 -17.41 -2.65 -3.61
C TRP A 10 -16.43 -2.04 -2.59
N LEU A 11 -16.23 -0.70 -2.58
CA LEU A 11 -15.28 -0.04 -1.68
C LEU A 11 -15.60 1.42 -1.30
N ILE A 12 -16.82 1.95 -1.49
CA ILE A 12 -17.21 3.22 -0.81
C ILE A 12 -17.09 3.08 0.72
N ALA A 13 -17.13 1.84 1.18
CA ALA A 13 -16.57 1.39 2.41
C ALA A 13 -15.38 0.52 2.06
N ASN A 14 -14.15 0.83 2.46
CA ASN A 14 -13.48 -0.33 3.06
C ASN A 14 -14.46 -0.73 4.19
N PRO A 15 -15.08 -1.92 4.22
CA PRO A 15 -15.95 -2.29 5.34
C PRO A 15 -15.25 -2.06 6.67
N ILE A 16 -13.91 -2.06 6.67
CA ILE A 16 -13.02 -1.70 7.77
C ILE A 16 -12.96 -0.18 8.01
N LEU A 17 -12.95 0.69 7.00
CA LEU A 17 -13.09 2.15 7.19
C LEU A 17 -14.49 2.53 7.65
N LEU A 18 -15.55 1.90 7.12
CA LEU A 18 -16.89 2.08 7.66
C LEU A 18 -17.01 1.49 9.06
N ALA A 19 -16.36 0.35 9.36
CA ALA A 19 -16.28 -0.17 10.71
C ALA A 19 -15.49 0.77 11.63
N ALA A 20 -14.41 1.37 11.17
CA ALA A 20 -13.64 2.36 11.93
C ALA A 20 -14.46 3.62 12.18
N CYS A 21 -15.18 4.12 11.16
CA CYS A 21 -16.09 5.25 11.26
C CYS A 21 -17.29 4.92 12.17
N PHE A 22 -17.85 3.72 12.06
CA PHE A 22 -18.93 3.21 12.92
C PHE A 22 -18.46 3.03 14.37
N VAL A 23 -17.23 2.56 14.61
CA VAL A 23 -16.64 2.48 15.95
C VAL A 23 -16.44 3.88 16.53
N LEU A 24 -16.00 4.84 15.73
CA LEU A 24 -15.84 6.23 16.13
C LEU A 24 -17.18 6.90 16.43
N LEU A 25 -18.20 6.68 15.57
CA LEU A 25 -19.57 7.12 15.79
C LEU A 25 -20.17 6.45 17.03
N ARG A 26 -20.01 5.13 17.21
CA ARG A 26 -20.45 4.41 18.41
C ARG A 26 -19.77 4.96 19.67
N ALA A 27 -18.50 5.36 19.59
CA ALA A 27 -17.78 5.96 20.72
C ALA A 27 -18.29 7.36 21.09
N LEU A 28 -18.80 8.13 20.12
CA LEU A 28 -19.49 9.39 20.40
C LEU A 28 -20.79 9.15 21.19
N PHE A 29 -21.45 8.00 21.01
CA PHE A 29 -22.73 7.66 21.64
C PHE A 29 -22.62 6.74 22.87
N VAL A 30 -21.58 5.91 23.00
CA VAL A 30 -21.45 4.87 24.03
C VAL A 30 -20.13 5.03 24.78
N ARG A 31 -20.19 5.78 25.89
CA ARG A 31 -19.14 5.88 26.91
C ARG A 31 -19.12 4.60 27.78
N LYS A 32 -18.70 3.45 27.25
CA LYS A 32 -18.40 2.25 28.08
C LYS A 32 -17.08 1.58 27.64
N PRO A 33 -16.08 1.47 28.52
CA PRO A 33 -14.70 1.15 28.13
C PRO A 33 -14.31 -0.35 28.17
N GLU A 34 -15.23 -1.28 28.47
CA GLU A 34 -14.81 -2.62 28.94
C GLU A 34 -14.79 -3.78 27.93
N VAL A 35 -15.16 -3.59 26.65
CA VAL A 35 -15.19 -4.72 25.69
C VAL A 35 -13.98 -4.68 24.76
N ARG A 36 -12.93 -5.45 25.09
CA ARG A 36 -11.80 -5.74 24.18
C ARG A 36 -12.34 -6.37 22.89
N SER A 37 -12.24 -5.65 21.78
CA SER A 37 -12.76 -6.10 20.49
C SER A 37 -11.80 -7.10 19.83
N SER A 38 -11.90 -8.38 20.20
CA SER A 38 -11.09 -9.48 19.65
C SER A 38 -11.10 -9.53 18.12
N TRP A 39 -12.21 -9.15 17.49
CA TRP A 39 -12.34 -9.08 16.04
C TRP A 39 -11.45 -7.99 15.41
N ALA A 40 -11.27 -6.84 16.07
CA ALA A 40 -10.49 -5.73 15.53
C ALA A 40 -8.98 -6.04 15.57
N GLU A 41 -8.52 -6.67 16.65
CA GLU A 41 -7.15 -7.18 16.77
C GLU A 41 -6.84 -8.23 15.69
N GLN A 42 -7.77 -9.17 15.45
CA GLN A 42 -7.61 -10.19 14.41
C GLN A 42 -7.55 -9.57 13.01
N LEU A 43 -8.45 -8.63 12.68
CA LEU A 43 -8.44 -7.97 11.38
C LEU A 43 -7.14 -7.19 11.15
N VAL A 44 -6.73 -6.36 12.11
CA VAL A 44 -5.47 -5.60 12.01
C VAL A 44 -4.28 -6.54 11.87
N GLY A 45 -4.24 -7.65 12.63
CA GLY A 45 -3.19 -8.65 12.55
C GLY A 45 -3.11 -9.32 11.17
N ILE A 46 -4.25 -9.67 10.57
CA ILE A 46 -4.30 -10.24 9.21
C ILE A 46 -3.77 -9.24 8.18
N MET A 47 -4.16 -7.98 8.27
CA MET A 47 -3.75 -6.93 7.34
C MET A 47 -2.25 -6.65 7.44
N ASP A 48 -1.75 -6.52 8.66
CA ASP A 48 -0.33 -6.33 8.89
C ASP A 48 0.48 -7.54 8.43
N GLY A 49 0.01 -8.76 8.72
CA GLY A 49 0.63 -10.00 8.26
C GLY A 49 0.69 -10.10 6.74
N PHE A 50 -0.37 -9.69 6.04
CA PHE A 50 -0.38 -9.62 4.58
C PHE A 50 0.64 -8.61 4.04
N SER A 51 0.67 -7.39 4.57
CA SER A 51 1.65 -6.36 4.19
C SER A 51 3.09 -6.83 4.43
N GLN A 52 3.36 -7.45 5.58
CA GLN A 52 4.67 -8.00 5.91
C GLN A 52 5.07 -9.17 5.00
N GLY A 53 4.14 -10.10 4.75
CA GLY A 53 4.35 -11.23 3.85
C GLY A 53 4.70 -10.76 2.43
N LEU A 54 3.99 -9.74 1.93
CA LEU A 54 4.30 -9.15 0.64
C LEU A 54 5.69 -8.49 0.63
N LEU A 55 6.07 -7.77 1.68
CA LEU A 55 7.41 -7.18 1.80
C LEU A 55 8.52 -8.26 1.80
N HIS A 56 8.28 -9.40 2.46
CA HIS A 56 9.24 -10.52 2.48
C HIS A 56 9.48 -11.13 1.11
N LEU A 57 8.49 -11.09 0.21
CA LEU A 57 8.65 -11.47 -1.18
C LEU A 57 9.38 -10.37 -1.97
N VAL A 58 8.89 -9.14 -1.85
CA VAL A 58 9.31 -8.01 -2.69
C VAL A 58 10.75 -7.57 -2.38
N LYS A 59 11.26 -7.74 -1.15
CA LYS A 59 12.65 -7.39 -0.82
C LYS A 59 13.70 -8.07 -1.71
N TRP A 60 13.39 -9.25 -2.24
CA TRP A 60 14.27 -9.97 -3.16
C TRP A 60 14.44 -9.25 -4.51
N PHE A 61 13.51 -8.38 -4.90
CA PHE A 61 13.65 -7.57 -6.11
C PHE A 61 14.82 -6.60 -6.00
N ALA A 62 15.11 -6.07 -4.80
CA ALA A 62 16.28 -5.22 -4.58
C ALA A 62 17.58 -5.98 -4.85
N LEU A 63 17.69 -7.21 -4.34
CA LEU A 63 18.85 -8.06 -4.62
C LEU A 63 18.96 -8.40 -6.12
N ALA A 64 17.84 -8.78 -6.74
CA ALA A 64 17.81 -9.08 -8.17
C ALA A 64 18.24 -7.88 -9.03
N MET A 65 17.79 -6.66 -8.70
CA MET A 65 18.24 -5.44 -9.38
C MET A 65 19.75 -5.28 -9.31
N VAL A 66 20.36 -5.41 -8.13
CA VAL A 66 21.81 -5.30 -7.96
C VAL A 66 22.54 -6.31 -8.84
N LEU A 67 22.12 -7.58 -8.81
CA LEU A 67 22.75 -8.64 -9.61
C LEU A 67 22.62 -8.37 -11.12
N ILE A 68 21.44 -7.95 -11.58
CA ILE A 68 21.22 -7.62 -12.99
C ILE A 68 22.03 -6.39 -13.40
N THR A 69 22.08 -5.33 -12.57
CA THR A 69 22.88 -4.14 -12.86
C THR A 69 24.37 -4.46 -12.93
N VAL A 70 24.90 -5.29 -12.03
CA VAL A 70 26.29 -5.75 -12.09
C VAL A 70 26.54 -6.53 -13.38
N ALA A 71 25.66 -7.46 -13.74
CA ALA A 71 25.76 -8.21 -14.99
C ALA A 71 25.71 -7.29 -16.23
N LEU A 72 24.87 -6.26 -16.23
CA LEU A 72 24.79 -5.26 -17.30
C LEU A 72 26.06 -4.42 -17.43
N VAL A 73 26.63 -3.98 -16.30
CA VAL A 73 27.88 -3.21 -16.27
C VAL A 73 29.03 -4.09 -16.77
N LEU A 74 29.17 -5.32 -16.28
CA LEU A 74 30.20 -6.24 -16.76
C LEU A 74 30.01 -6.58 -18.24
N GLY A 75 28.79 -6.90 -18.66
CA GLY A 75 28.42 -7.11 -20.06
C GLY A 75 28.91 -5.98 -20.95
N ARG A 76 28.60 -4.73 -20.56
CA ARG A 76 28.92 -3.55 -21.35
C ARG A 76 30.40 -3.21 -21.38
N TYR A 77 31.07 -3.22 -20.23
CA TYR A 77 32.45 -2.71 -20.13
C TYR A 77 33.52 -3.78 -20.31
N VAL A 78 33.23 -5.04 -19.98
CA VAL A 78 34.18 -6.16 -20.14
C VAL A 78 33.97 -6.89 -21.45
N PHE A 79 32.71 -7.15 -21.81
CA PHE A 79 32.37 -7.98 -22.97
C PHE A 79 31.88 -7.16 -24.19
N GLY A 80 31.69 -5.85 -24.05
CA GLY A 80 31.22 -4.98 -25.12
C GLY A 80 29.77 -5.21 -25.55
N VAL A 81 28.97 -5.96 -24.78
CA VAL A 81 27.57 -6.29 -25.09
C VAL A 81 26.59 -5.52 -24.21
N GLY A 82 25.52 -5.00 -24.80
CA GLY A 82 24.43 -4.33 -24.09
C GLY A 82 23.16 -5.20 -24.08
N SER A 83 22.33 -5.03 -23.05
CA SER A 83 20.99 -5.64 -23.00
C SER A 83 19.95 -4.59 -22.60
N LEU A 84 19.10 -4.21 -23.57
CA LEU A 84 17.99 -3.31 -23.33
C LEU A 84 16.94 -3.95 -22.41
N LYS A 85 16.59 -5.21 -22.66
CA LYS A 85 15.69 -6.00 -21.81
C LYS A 85 16.15 -6.06 -20.35
N GLY A 86 17.45 -6.21 -20.11
CA GLY A 86 18.00 -6.19 -18.77
C GLY A 86 17.83 -4.82 -18.09
N GLN A 87 18.06 -3.73 -18.83
CA GLN A 87 17.84 -2.37 -18.32
C GLN A 87 16.36 -2.12 -17.98
N GLU A 88 15.44 -2.50 -18.86
CA GLU A 88 14.00 -2.40 -18.59
C GLU A 88 13.58 -3.30 -17.42
N THR A 89 14.16 -4.49 -17.30
CA THR A 89 13.89 -5.40 -16.16
C THR A 89 14.23 -4.73 -14.83
N VAL A 90 15.37 -4.02 -14.74
CA VAL A 90 15.73 -3.26 -13.53
C VAL A 90 14.70 -2.17 -13.24
N ILE A 91 14.23 -1.45 -14.25
CA ILE A 91 13.17 -0.44 -14.09
C ILE A 91 11.87 -1.07 -13.60
N TYR A 92 11.48 -2.23 -14.14
CA TYR A 92 10.26 -2.94 -13.75
C TYR A 92 10.35 -3.44 -12.30
N LEU A 93 11.48 -4.07 -11.94
CA LEU A 93 11.74 -4.52 -10.57
C LEU A 93 11.74 -3.36 -9.60
N HIS A 94 12.31 -2.21 -9.97
CA HIS A 94 12.31 -1.00 -9.16
C HIS A 94 10.88 -0.50 -8.92
N ALA A 95 10.11 -0.32 -9.98
CA ALA A 95 8.73 0.14 -9.89
C ALA A 95 7.86 -0.82 -9.04
N LEU A 96 7.98 -2.13 -9.26
CA LEU A 96 7.28 -3.13 -8.47
C LEU A 96 7.72 -3.12 -7.00
N LEU A 97 9.01 -2.95 -6.73
CA LEU A 97 9.54 -2.83 -5.38
C LEU A 97 8.87 -1.68 -4.63
N PHE A 98 8.85 -0.48 -5.23
CA PHE A 98 8.24 0.69 -4.61
C PHE A 98 6.72 0.56 -4.44
N LEU A 99 6.03 0.10 -5.48
CA LEU A 99 4.57 0.04 -5.48
C LEU A 99 4.01 -1.06 -4.56
N LEU A 100 4.69 -2.20 -4.46
CA LEU A 100 4.23 -3.32 -3.64
C LEU A 100 4.72 -3.24 -2.18
N ALA A 101 5.88 -2.61 -1.92
CA ALA A 101 6.38 -2.42 -0.55
C ALA A 101 5.70 -1.23 0.18
N SER A 102 4.99 -0.36 -0.52
CA SER A 102 4.38 0.86 0.03
C SER A 102 3.50 0.62 1.26
N GLY A 103 2.63 -0.40 1.23
CA GLY A 103 1.78 -0.76 2.36
C GLY A 103 2.61 -1.15 3.59
N ALA A 104 3.65 -1.97 3.42
CA ALA A 104 4.52 -2.33 4.54
C ALA A 104 5.37 -1.16 5.05
N THR A 105 5.74 -0.23 4.16
CA THR A 105 6.39 1.04 4.56
C THR A 105 5.43 1.90 5.37
N LEU A 106 4.16 1.97 5.00
CA LEU A 106 3.12 2.67 5.77
C LEU A 106 2.96 2.04 7.16
N LEU A 107 2.87 0.72 7.25
CA LEU A 107 2.84 -0.03 8.53
C LEU A 107 3.98 0.38 9.47
N ARG A 108 5.19 0.50 8.93
CA ARG A 108 6.41 0.85 9.69
C ARG A 108 6.59 2.35 9.92
N ASN A 109 5.59 3.17 9.58
CA ASN A 109 5.67 4.63 9.65
C ASN A 109 6.84 5.21 8.85
N GLY A 110 7.28 4.53 7.79
CA GLY A 110 8.42 4.94 6.96
C GLY A 110 8.09 6.01 5.91
N HIS A 111 6.83 6.44 5.81
CA HIS A 111 6.48 7.60 4.99
C HIS A 111 6.90 8.88 5.69
N VAL A 112 7.38 9.85 4.90
CA VAL A 112 7.80 11.16 5.42
C VAL A 112 6.61 11.82 6.12
N ARG A 113 6.73 11.96 7.45
CA ARG A 113 5.79 12.67 8.31
C ARG A 113 6.41 14.02 8.67
N VAL A 114 5.58 15.04 8.87
CA VAL A 114 6.05 16.33 9.38
C VAL A 114 6.16 16.24 10.90
N ASP A 115 7.31 15.74 11.37
CA ASP A 115 7.49 15.34 12.78
C ASP A 115 7.61 16.51 13.77
N ILE A 116 7.88 17.73 13.29
CA ILE A 116 8.05 18.92 14.13
C ILE A 116 6.77 19.22 14.92
N PHE A 117 5.61 19.11 14.27
CA PHE A 117 4.32 19.31 14.93
C PHE A 117 3.79 18.03 15.57
N TYR A 118 4.07 16.87 14.96
CA TYR A 118 3.53 15.60 15.43
C TYR A 118 4.16 15.13 16.75
N SER A 119 5.47 15.33 16.94
CA SER A 119 6.21 14.86 18.12
C SER A 119 5.66 15.39 19.44
N GLY A 120 5.29 16.67 19.50
CA GLY A 120 4.74 17.35 20.68
C GLY A 120 3.25 17.10 20.96
N LEU A 121 2.54 16.37 20.11
CA LEU A 121 1.11 16.09 20.30
C LEU A 121 0.88 15.00 21.37
N SER A 122 -0.20 15.15 22.13
CA SER A 122 -0.71 14.11 23.01
C SER A 122 -1.11 12.87 22.21
N ALA A 123 -1.11 11.70 22.85
CA ALA A 123 -1.49 10.42 22.23
C ALA A 123 -2.88 10.49 21.55
N ARG A 124 -3.82 11.23 22.14
CA ARG A 124 -5.15 11.45 21.57
C ARG A 124 -5.11 12.33 20.31
N ASN A 125 -4.33 13.42 20.32
CA ASN A 125 -4.22 14.31 19.18
C ASN A 125 -3.50 13.63 18.01
N LYS A 126 -2.48 12.81 18.28
CA LYS A 126 -1.83 11.95 17.28
C LYS A 126 -2.84 11.04 16.58
N ALA A 127 -3.70 10.36 17.36
CA ALA A 127 -4.74 9.51 16.83
C ALA A 127 -5.78 10.28 15.98
N VAL A 128 -6.16 11.50 16.37
CA VAL A 128 -7.04 12.34 15.54
C VAL A 128 -6.37 12.65 14.20
N VAL A 129 -5.11 13.07 14.22
CA VAL A 129 -4.35 13.41 13.01
C VAL A 129 -4.16 12.19 12.11
N ASP A 130 -3.81 11.02 12.64
CA ASP A 130 -3.64 9.80 11.84
C ASP A 130 -4.97 9.33 11.23
N PHE A 131 -6.07 9.40 11.99
CA PHE A 131 -7.40 9.02 11.50
C PHE A 131 -7.89 9.99 10.41
N ALA A 132 -7.87 11.30 10.69
CA ALA A 132 -8.29 12.33 9.74
C ALA A 132 -7.36 12.35 8.51
N GLY A 133 -6.06 12.17 8.72
CA GLY A 133 -5.06 12.08 7.66
C GLY A 133 -5.36 10.94 6.69
N THR A 134 -5.68 9.77 7.23
CA THR A 134 -6.10 8.61 6.44
C THR A 134 -7.38 8.91 5.66
N LEU A 135 -8.40 9.45 6.33
CA LEU A 135 -9.72 9.64 5.72
C LEU A 135 -9.76 10.77 4.67
N LEU A 136 -9.06 11.87 4.93
CA LEU A 136 -9.12 13.08 4.10
C LEU A 136 -8.03 13.14 3.02
N PHE A 137 -6.91 12.45 3.19
CA PHE A 137 -5.81 12.49 2.22
C PHE A 137 -5.53 11.12 1.60
N LEU A 138 -5.28 10.09 2.41
CA LEU A 138 -4.90 8.78 1.88
C LEU A 138 -6.02 8.15 1.05
N VAL A 139 -7.24 8.10 1.60
CA VAL A 139 -8.39 7.45 0.96
C VAL A 139 -8.77 8.15 -0.36
N PRO A 140 -8.97 9.48 -0.40
CA PRO A 140 -9.35 10.16 -1.65
C PRO A 140 -8.28 9.99 -2.74
N VAL A 141 -7.00 10.09 -2.40
CA VAL A 141 -5.91 9.91 -3.37
C VAL A 141 -5.90 8.48 -3.93
N CYS A 142 -6.03 7.46 -3.07
CA CYS A 142 -6.06 6.08 -3.54
C CYS A 142 -7.30 5.78 -4.40
N LEU A 143 -8.45 6.35 -4.05
CA LEU A 143 -9.67 6.22 -4.87
C LEU A 143 -9.50 6.89 -6.24
N LEU A 144 -8.90 8.08 -6.30
CA LEU A 144 -8.58 8.73 -7.58
C LEU A 144 -7.67 7.86 -8.43
N ILE A 145 -6.61 7.28 -7.85
CA ILE A 145 -5.71 6.37 -8.56
C ILE A 145 -6.51 5.18 -9.14
N LEU A 146 -7.39 4.56 -8.36
CA LEU A 146 -8.19 3.42 -8.82
C LEU A 146 -9.13 3.79 -9.98
N VAL A 147 -9.84 4.91 -9.86
CA VAL A 147 -10.79 5.38 -10.89
C VAL A 147 -10.07 5.70 -12.20
N TYR A 148 -8.99 6.48 -12.14
CA TYR A 148 -8.30 6.94 -13.34
C TYR A 148 -7.37 5.88 -13.95
N SER A 149 -6.83 4.96 -13.15
CA SER A 149 -5.98 3.88 -13.68
C SER A 149 -6.76 2.77 -14.37
N GLN A 150 -8.07 2.63 -14.13
CA GLN A 150 -8.87 1.52 -14.66
C GLN A 150 -8.81 1.45 -16.19
N SER A 151 -9.18 2.53 -16.89
CA SER A 151 -9.17 2.57 -18.36
C SER A 151 -7.75 2.40 -18.90
N TYR A 152 -6.77 2.97 -18.21
CA TYR A 152 -5.36 2.89 -18.58
C TYR A 152 -4.83 1.45 -18.54
N VAL A 153 -5.12 0.72 -17.46
CA VAL A 153 -4.72 -0.68 -17.28
C VAL A 153 -5.53 -1.60 -18.20
N ALA A 154 -6.85 -1.39 -18.31
CA ALA A 154 -7.70 -2.22 -19.16
C ALA A 154 -7.28 -2.17 -20.63
N LEU A 155 -6.89 -0.98 -21.12
CA LEU A 155 -6.39 -0.82 -22.48
C LEU A 155 -5.06 -1.56 -22.69
N ALA A 156 -4.16 -1.47 -21.71
CA ALA A 156 -2.87 -2.15 -21.77
C ALA A 156 -3.02 -3.68 -21.84
N TRP A 157 -3.94 -4.26 -21.07
CA TRP A 157 -4.24 -5.69 -21.15
C TRP A 157 -4.92 -6.08 -22.45
N LYS A 158 -5.86 -5.26 -22.94
CA LYS A 158 -6.56 -5.54 -24.21
C LYS A 158 -5.58 -5.68 -25.38
N PHE A 159 -4.54 -4.86 -25.40
CA PHE A 159 -3.54 -4.86 -26.48
C PHE A 159 -2.26 -5.63 -26.14
N HIS A 160 -2.18 -6.28 -24.97
CA HIS A 160 -0.94 -6.89 -24.45
C HIS A 160 0.26 -5.95 -24.65
N GLU A 161 0.12 -4.73 -24.12
CA GLU A 161 1.08 -3.65 -24.36
C GLU A 161 2.49 -4.08 -23.95
N GLY A 162 3.42 -3.97 -24.90
CA GLY A 162 4.85 -4.17 -24.72
C GLY A 162 5.61 -2.85 -24.76
N SER A 163 6.94 -2.92 -24.57
CA SER A 163 7.81 -1.77 -24.68
C SER A 163 7.70 -1.09 -26.04
N ALA A 164 7.87 0.23 -26.05
CA ALA A 164 7.95 1.01 -27.28
C ALA A 164 9.24 0.71 -28.08
N GLU A 165 10.24 0.12 -27.41
CA GLU A 165 11.51 -0.24 -28.02
C GLU A 165 11.41 -1.59 -28.76
N ALA A 166 12.04 -1.66 -29.94
CA ALA A 166 11.94 -2.83 -30.83
C ALA A 166 12.44 -4.15 -30.19
N ASP A 167 13.38 -4.08 -29.25
CA ASP A 167 13.88 -5.23 -28.46
C ASP A 167 13.55 -5.09 -26.97
N GLY A 168 12.49 -4.36 -26.60
CA GLY A 168 12.08 -4.21 -25.20
C GLY A 168 11.26 -5.40 -24.66
N LEU A 169 10.86 -5.29 -23.40
CA LEU A 169 10.04 -6.28 -22.71
C LEU A 169 8.57 -6.22 -23.18
N PRO A 170 7.94 -7.35 -23.49
CA PRO A 170 6.56 -7.38 -23.99
C PRO A 170 5.49 -7.28 -22.88
N TRP A 171 5.88 -6.97 -21.64
CA TRP A 171 5.04 -7.13 -20.45
C TRP A 171 4.67 -5.81 -19.76
N VAL A 172 4.60 -4.69 -20.49
CA VAL A 172 4.26 -3.36 -19.91
C VAL A 172 2.88 -3.40 -19.24
N TYR A 173 1.94 -4.16 -19.79
CA TYR A 173 0.61 -4.31 -19.20
C TYR A 173 0.64 -4.88 -17.76
N LEU A 174 1.60 -5.76 -17.43
CA LEU A 174 1.81 -6.24 -16.05
C LEU A 174 2.40 -5.16 -15.16
N LEU A 175 3.30 -4.32 -15.69
CA LEU A 175 3.82 -3.19 -14.92
C LEU A 175 2.70 -2.21 -14.57
N LYS A 176 1.79 -1.94 -15.50
CA LYS A 176 0.66 -1.02 -15.28
C LYS A 176 -0.33 -1.54 -14.24
N THR A 177 -0.50 -2.86 -14.04
CA THR A 177 -1.36 -3.37 -12.95
C THR A 177 -0.82 -3.09 -11.57
N ALA A 178 0.47 -2.81 -11.44
CA ALA A 178 1.06 -2.43 -10.16
C ALA A 178 0.46 -1.12 -9.61
N ILE A 179 -0.08 -0.25 -10.48
CA ILE A 179 -0.69 1.03 -10.09
C ILE A 179 -1.97 0.81 -9.24
N PRO A 180 -3.01 0.09 -9.71
CA PRO A 180 -4.16 -0.20 -8.87
C PRO A 180 -3.80 -1.12 -7.69
N ALA A 181 -2.84 -2.04 -7.85
CA ALA A 181 -2.36 -2.87 -6.74
C ALA A 181 -1.79 -2.02 -5.60
N PHE A 182 -0.95 -1.04 -5.90
CA PHE A 182 -0.43 -0.06 -4.94
C PHE A 182 -1.56 0.64 -4.17
N ALA A 183 -2.58 1.15 -4.87
CA ALA A 183 -3.67 1.86 -4.22
C ALA A 183 -4.48 0.94 -3.29
N ILE A 184 -4.70 -0.32 -3.67
CA ILE A 184 -5.37 -1.32 -2.83
C ILE A 184 -4.54 -1.64 -1.58
N LEU A 185 -3.22 -1.83 -1.73
CA LEU A 185 -2.31 -2.10 -0.61
C LEU A 185 -2.27 -0.94 0.38
N MET A 186 -2.23 0.29 -0.13
CA MET A 186 -2.25 1.51 0.69
C MET A 186 -3.59 1.67 1.41
N LEU A 187 -4.73 1.41 0.74
CA LEU A 187 -6.04 1.43 1.39
C LEU A 187 -6.18 0.35 2.46
N LEU A 188 -5.66 -0.85 2.20
CA LEU A 188 -5.60 -1.93 3.19
C LEU A 188 -4.84 -1.44 4.42
N GLN A 189 -3.55 -1.10 4.27
CA GLN A 189 -2.75 -0.72 5.43
C GLN A 189 -3.27 0.55 6.13
N GLY A 190 -3.70 1.55 5.37
CA GLY A 190 -4.28 2.78 5.91
C GLY A 190 -5.52 2.50 6.75
N SER A 191 -6.35 1.54 6.35
CA SER A 191 -7.54 1.15 7.12
C SER A 191 -7.19 0.48 8.45
N ALA A 192 -6.10 -0.29 8.50
CA ALA A 192 -5.59 -0.85 9.76
C ALA A 192 -5.11 0.27 10.70
N GLN A 193 -4.43 1.29 10.17
CA GLN A 193 -4.01 2.46 10.93
C GLN A 193 -5.19 3.32 11.41
N ALA A 194 -6.19 3.54 10.56
CA ALA A 194 -7.41 4.23 10.93
C ALA A 194 -8.17 3.49 12.04
N LEU A 195 -8.23 2.15 11.99
CA LEU A 195 -8.88 1.37 13.04
C LEU A 195 -8.11 1.46 14.37
N ARG A 196 -6.76 1.38 14.36
CA ARG A 196 -5.93 1.62 15.55
C ARG A 196 -6.15 3.01 16.14
N ALA A 197 -6.15 4.04 15.29
CA ALA A 197 -6.38 5.41 15.70
C ALA A 197 -7.79 5.59 16.28
N ALA A 198 -8.81 5.02 15.66
CA ALA A 198 -10.18 5.03 16.17
C ALA A 198 -10.25 4.38 17.56
N LEU A 199 -9.69 3.17 17.74
CA LEU A 199 -9.65 2.48 19.04
C LEU A 199 -8.96 3.31 20.13
N GLN A 200 -7.85 3.98 19.79
CA GLN A 200 -7.15 4.88 20.70
C GLN A 200 -8.00 6.08 21.11
N LEU A 201 -8.80 6.64 20.20
CA LEU A 201 -9.73 7.73 20.51
C LEU A 201 -10.89 7.28 21.42
N VAL A 202 -11.30 6.01 21.34
CA VAL A 202 -12.29 5.41 22.25
C VAL A 202 -11.69 5.07 23.62
N GLY A 203 -10.36 5.08 23.77
CA GLY A 203 -9.67 4.65 24.99
C GLY A 203 -9.57 3.12 25.14
N GLN A 204 -9.72 2.38 24.04
CA GLN A 204 -9.45 0.93 24.03
C GLN A 204 -7.95 0.64 23.96
N PRO A 205 -7.48 -0.50 24.49
CA PRO A 205 -6.11 -0.95 24.30
C PRO A 205 -5.81 -1.09 22.80
N MET A 206 -4.70 -0.49 22.35
CA MET A 206 -4.32 -0.51 20.94
C MET A 206 -3.81 -1.91 20.56
N PRO A 207 -4.23 -2.48 19.42
CA PRO A 207 -3.63 -3.70 18.89
C PRO A 207 -2.14 -3.48 18.65
N ALA A 208 -1.30 -4.28 19.31
CA ALA A 208 0.16 -4.20 19.17
C ALA A 208 0.57 -4.34 17.70
N ILE A 209 1.58 -3.57 17.28
CA ILE A 209 2.16 -3.72 15.95
C ILE A 209 3.05 -4.96 15.99
N GLN A 210 2.75 -5.95 15.15
CA GLN A 210 3.42 -7.25 15.20
C GLN A 210 4.92 -7.15 14.88
N SER A 211 5.36 -6.06 14.24
CA SER A 211 6.77 -5.82 13.89
C SER A 211 7.71 -5.64 15.09
N ASP A 212 7.20 -5.27 16.27
CA ASP A 212 8.04 -5.13 17.47
C ASP A 212 8.57 -6.47 17.99
N LYS A 213 7.98 -7.60 17.57
CA LYS A 213 8.41 -8.94 17.98
C LYS A 213 9.53 -9.56 17.14
N GLU A 214 9.80 -9.05 15.94
CA GLU A 214 10.87 -9.58 15.07
C GLU A 214 12.15 -8.72 15.08
N MET A 215 12.13 -7.57 15.78
CA MET A 215 13.30 -6.69 15.98
C MET A 215 13.95 -6.83 17.38
N LEU A 216 13.44 -7.74 18.21
CA LEU A 216 14.01 -8.19 19.49
C LEU A 216 14.41 -9.66 19.39
#